data_AF-A0A1W9V718-F1
#
_entry.id   AF-A0A1W9V718-F1
#
_cell.length_a   1.000
_cell.length_b   1.000
_cell.length_c   1.000
_cell.angle_alpha   90.00
_cell.angle_beta   90.00
_cell.angle_gamma   90.00
#
_symmetry.space_group_name_H-M   'P 1'
#
loop_
_entity.id
_entity.type
_entity.pdbx_description
1 polymer ?
#
loop_
_entity_poly.entity_id
_entity_poly.type
_entity_poly.pdbx_seq_one_letter_code
_entity_poly.pdbx_strand_id
1 'polypeptide(L)'
;MKEKQFYFIIGLVLILAITIPYIYAAQTGGAEHIFGGFLMNTQDGNSYLAKMYQGWRGNWRFTLPYTADPGEGGYIFLFYLGLGHVARILNVPLLLVFHVTRILGAMCMLWALAHFYETLFPSPQRRKLAFAISALASGLGWLAIPFGAFASDFWVAETYPFLSAYSNP
;
A
#
# COMPACT_ATOMS: atom_id res chain seq x y z
N MET A 1 -27.06 12.25 -3.96
CA MET A 1 -25.62 12.59 -3.89
C MET A 1 -25.00 12.57 -5.28
N LYS A 2 -24.22 13.60 -5.64
CA LYS A 2 -23.51 13.65 -6.94
C LYS A 2 -22.42 12.56 -6.99
N GLU A 3 -22.11 12.04 -8.16
CA GLU A 3 -21.14 10.95 -8.34
C GLU A 3 -19.75 11.31 -7.80
N LYS A 4 -19.24 12.50 -8.12
CA LYS A 4 -17.96 13.01 -7.58
C LYS A 4 -17.93 13.07 -6.05
N GLN A 5 -19.05 13.46 -5.41
CA GLN A 5 -19.16 13.48 -3.95
C GLN A 5 -19.12 12.06 -3.39
N PHE A 6 -19.74 11.10 -4.07
CA PHE A 6 -19.71 9.70 -3.68
C PHE A 6 -18.28 9.12 -3.73
N TYR A 7 -17.56 9.34 -4.83
CA TYR A 7 -16.16 8.87 -4.95
C TYR A 7 -15.26 9.50 -3.89
N PHE A 8 -15.43 10.80 -3.63
CA PHE A 8 -14.67 11.49 -2.59
C PHE A 8 -14.92 10.89 -1.20
N ILE A 9 -16.19 10.64 -0.84
CA ILE A 9 -16.52 10.06 0.48
C ILE A 9 -15.95 8.66 0.62
N ILE A 10 -16.13 7.80 -0.37
CA ILE A 10 -15.60 6.42 -0.33
C ILE A 10 -14.07 6.43 -0.30
N GLY A 11 -13.43 7.30 -1.08
CA GLY A 11 -11.98 7.47 -1.05
C GLY A 11 -11.49 7.96 0.31
N LEU A 12 -12.15 8.95 0.90
CA LEU A 12 -11.82 9.43 2.25
C LEU A 12 -11.96 8.33 3.30
N VAL A 13 -13.05 7.55 3.25
CA VAL A 13 -13.26 6.40 4.13
C VAL A 13 -12.12 5.39 3.99
N LEU A 14 -11.72 5.05 2.76
CA LEU A 14 -10.60 4.14 2.52
C LEU A 14 -9.30 4.72 3.10
N ILE A 15 -8.95 5.97 2.79
CA ILE A 15 -7.71 6.59 3.26
C ILE A 15 -7.64 6.63 4.79
N LEU A 16 -8.76 6.96 5.45
CA LEU A 16 -8.84 6.91 6.91
C LEU A 16 -8.68 5.49 7.44
N ALA A 17 -9.38 4.51 6.85
CA ALA A 17 -9.31 3.11 7.25
C ALA A 17 -7.90 2.51 7.11
N ILE A 18 -7.13 2.91 6.09
CA ILE A 18 -5.75 2.45 5.91
C ILE A 18 -4.70 3.24 6.70
N THR A 19 -5.07 4.38 7.31
CA THR A 19 -4.11 5.29 7.97
C THR A 19 -4.27 5.31 9.49
N ILE A 20 -5.52 5.32 9.98
CA ILE A 20 -5.81 5.37 11.43
C ILE A 20 -5.13 4.23 12.20
N PRO A 21 -5.16 2.95 11.74
CA PRO A 21 -4.49 1.86 12.45
C PRO A 21 -2.99 2.09 12.62
N TYR A 22 -2.31 2.63 11.60
CA TYR A 22 -0.88 2.93 11.66
C TYR A 22 -0.56 4.06 12.64
N ILE A 23 -1.37 5.13 12.65
CA ILE A 23 -1.22 6.23 13.61
C ILE A 23 -1.42 5.72 15.03
N TYR A 24 -2.47 4.92 15.26
CA TYR A 24 -2.74 4.32 16.55
C TYR A 24 -1.56 3.46 17.03
N ALA A 25 -1.07 2.55 16.19
CA ALA A 25 0.07 1.70 16.52
C ALA A 25 1.36 2.47 16.82
N ALA A 26 1.60 3.58 16.10
CA ALA A 26 2.75 4.45 16.35
C ALA A 26 2.68 5.16 17.71
N GLN A 27 1.48 5.35 18.28
CA GLN A 27 1.27 6.05 19.55
C GLN A 27 1.19 5.12 20.77
N THR A 28 0.96 3.82 20.58
CA THR A 28 0.67 2.87 21.67
C THR A 28 1.84 2.01 22.12
N GLY A 29 3.05 2.23 21.59
CA GLY A 29 4.24 1.38 21.87
C GLY A 29 4.75 1.39 23.32
N GLY A 30 4.23 2.27 24.19
CA GLY A 30 4.74 2.42 25.55
C GLY A 30 6.19 2.94 25.57
N ALA A 31 6.87 2.81 26.71
CA ALA A 31 8.24 3.29 26.87
C ALA A 31 9.31 2.31 26.32
N GLU A 32 8.96 1.03 26.19
CA GLU A 32 9.93 -0.03 25.87
C GLU A 32 9.90 -0.49 24.41
N HIS A 33 8.88 -0.12 23.63
CA HIS A 33 8.73 -0.58 22.25
C HIS A 33 8.59 0.59 21.28
N ILE A 34 9.21 0.44 20.11
CA ILE A 34 9.08 1.37 19.00
C ILE A 34 8.36 0.63 17.87
N PHE A 35 7.29 1.23 17.35
CA PHE A 35 6.57 0.67 16.22
C PHE A 35 7.44 0.70 14.96
N GLY A 36 7.66 -0.46 14.35
CA GLY A 36 8.51 -0.63 13.17
C GLY A 36 7.92 -0.11 11.85
N GLY A 37 6.68 0.42 11.88
CA GLY A 37 6.05 1.05 10.72
C GLY A 37 5.15 0.14 9.88
N PHE A 38 5.03 -1.15 10.18
CA PHE A 38 4.23 -2.09 9.41
C PHE A 38 3.25 -2.87 10.29
N LEU A 39 1.96 -2.87 9.94
CA LEU A 39 0.93 -3.68 10.61
C LEU A 39 0.64 -5.00 9.90
N MET A 40 0.94 -5.07 8.60
CA MET A 40 0.78 -6.24 7.76
C MET A 40 1.96 -6.35 6.82
N ASN A 41 2.23 -7.57 6.37
CA ASN A 41 3.31 -7.88 5.43
C ASN A 41 4.67 -7.31 5.88
N THR A 42 5.02 -7.52 7.15
CA THR A 42 6.18 -6.89 7.80
C THR A 42 7.51 -7.31 7.17
N GLN A 43 7.61 -8.55 6.67
CA GLN A 43 8.80 -9.05 5.99
C GLN A 43 9.03 -8.28 4.68
N ASP A 44 8.01 -8.13 3.85
CA ASP A 44 8.11 -7.38 2.61
C ASP A 44 8.31 -5.89 2.87
N GLY A 45 7.60 -5.31 3.84
CA GLY A 45 7.79 -3.91 4.26
C GLY A 45 9.24 -3.59 4.60
N ASN A 46 9.87 -4.45 5.43
CA ASN A 46 11.29 -4.31 5.74
C ASN A 46 12.19 -4.55 4.52
N SER A 47 11.83 -5.47 3.64
CA SER A 47 12.52 -5.69 2.35
C SER A 47 12.41 -4.48 1.41
N TYR A 48 11.30 -3.74 1.43
CA TYR A 48 11.13 -2.48 0.70
C TYR A 48 11.98 -1.36 1.29
N LEU A 49 12.01 -1.23 2.62
CA LEU A 49 12.90 -0.27 3.28
C LEU A 49 14.37 -0.57 3.01
N ALA A 50 14.78 -1.84 2.95
CA ALA A 50 16.15 -2.21 2.61
C ALA A 50 16.52 -1.78 1.17
N LYS A 51 15.59 -1.93 0.21
CA LYS A 51 15.75 -1.41 -1.16
C LYS A 51 15.82 0.12 -1.15
N MET A 52 14.88 0.79 -0.48
CA MET A 52 14.89 2.25 -0.34
C MET A 52 16.18 2.75 0.29
N TYR A 53 16.74 2.04 1.27
CA TYR A 53 18.01 2.41 1.90
C TYR A 53 19.19 2.35 0.92
N GLN A 54 19.23 1.38 0.00
CA GLN A 54 20.23 1.37 -1.07
C GLN A 54 20.11 2.60 -1.99
N GLY A 55 18.87 2.96 -2.36
CA GLY A 55 18.60 4.20 -3.10
C GLY A 55 19.02 5.45 -2.33
N TRP A 56 18.74 5.49 -1.03
CA TRP A 56 19.18 6.56 -0.13
C TRP A 56 20.70 6.65 -0.03
N ARG A 57 21.43 5.55 -0.17
CA ARG A 57 22.91 5.54 -0.29
C ARG A 57 23.42 5.99 -1.66
N GLY A 58 22.53 6.25 -2.62
CA GLY A 58 22.87 6.70 -3.97
C GLY A 58 22.85 5.62 -5.04
N ASN A 59 22.52 4.37 -4.69
CA ASN A 59 22.60 3.26 -5.63
C ASN A 59 21.38 3.19 -6.55
N TRP A 60 21.60 2.84 -7.82
CA TRP A 60 20.55 2.46 -8.77
C TRP A 60 20.63 1.00 -9.20
N ARG A 61 21.75 0.33 -8.92
CA ARG A 61 21.91 -1.12 -9.08
C ARG A 61 21.61 -1.78 -7.74
N PHE A 62 20.51 -2.52 -7.68
CA PHE A 62 20.11 -3.27 -6.49
C PHE A 62 21.05 -4.45 -6.27
N THR A 63 21.48 -4.64 -5.03
CA THR A 63 22.20 -5.84 -4.57
C THR A 63 21.42 -6.52 -3.45
N LEU A 64 21.59 -7.83 -3.27
CA LEU A 64 20.97 -8.54 -2.16
C LEU A 64 21.60 -8.07 -0.83
N PRO A 65 20.84 -7.43 0.09
CA PRO A 65 21.44 -6.79 1.26
C PRO A 65 21.83 -7.75 2.39
N TYR A 66 21.35 -9.01 2.35
CA TYR A 66 21.48 -9.98 3.45
C TYR A 66 22.18 -11.28 3.02
N THR A 67 23.13 -11.20 2.09
CA THR A 67 23.97 -12.32 1.66
C THR A 67 25.45 -11.96 1.77
N ALA A 68 26.29 -12.96 2.06
CA ALA A 68 27.74 -12.79 2.08
C ALA A 68 28.33 -12.56 0.67
N ASP A 69 27.65 -13.07 -0.36
CA ASP A 69 27.99 -12.85 -1.76
C ASP A 69 26.80 -12.19 -2.48
N PRO A 70 26.75 -10.85 -2.55
CA PRO A 70 25.66 -10.12 -3.20
C PRO A 70 25.68 -10.20 -4.73
N GLY A 71 26.76 -10.75 -5.31
CA GLY A 71 27.01 -10.69 -6.75
C GLY A 71 27.13 -9.25 -7.26
N GLU A 72 27.03 -9.08 -8.58
CA GLU A 72 27.18 -7.75 -9.18
C GLU A 72 25.92 -6.86 -9.03
N GLY A 73 24.77 -7.43 -8.68
CA GLY A 73 23.48 -6.73 -8.63
C GLY A 73 22.85 -6.46 -10.00
N GLY A 74 21.68 -5.81 -10.00
CA GLY A 74 20.93 -5.51 -11.23
C GLY A 74 19.98 -4.31 -11.12
N TYR A 75 19.45 -3.85 -12.25
CA TYR A 75 18.52 -2.71 -12.34
C TYR A 75 17.07 -3.15 -12.12
N ILE A 76 16.82 -3.76 -10.97
CA ILE A 76 15.49 -4.17 -10.52
C ILE A 76 15.09 -3.36 -9.29
N PHE A 77 13.79 -3.31 -8.99
CA PHE A 77 13.25 -2.50 -7.89
C PHE A 77 13.55 -1.00 -7.99
N LEU A 78 13.73 -0.48 -9.21
CA LEU A 78 14.06 0.92 -9.48
C LEU A 78 13.07 1.90 -8.83
N PHE A 79 11.80 1.52 -8.71
CA PHE A 79 10.79 2.28 -7.97
C PHE A 79 11.21 2.52 -6.51
N TYR A 80 11.52 1.46 -5.76
CA TYR A 80 11.95 1.56 -4.37
C TYR A 80 13.32 2.25 -4.22
N LEU A 81 14.26 2.00 -5.13
CA LEU A 81 15.53 2.72 -5.15
C LEU A 81 15.30 4.22 -5.37
N GLY A 82 14.40 4.59 -6.29
CA GLY A 82 13.99 5.97 -6.54
C GLY A 82 13.39 6.64 -5.31
N LEU A 83 12.50 5.96 -4.57
CA LEU A 83 11.98 6.48 -3.31
C LEU A 83 13.08 6.72 -2.26
N GLY A 84 14.12 5.89 -2.26
CA GLY A 84 15.32 6.13 -1.47
C GLY A 84 16.04 7.43 -1.81
N HIS A 85 16.21 7.72 -3.11
CA HIS A 85 16.76 9.00 -3.56
C HIS A 85 15.86 10.18 -3.17
N VAL A 86 14.54 10.03 -3.26
CA VAL A 86 13.59 11.06 -2.79
C VAL A 86 13.80 11.35 -1.31
N ALA A 87 13.88 10.31 -0.47
CA ALA A 87 14.14 10.46 0.95
C ALA A 87 15.48 11.18 1.24
N ARG A 88 16.53 10.86 0.46
CA ARG A 88 17.85 11.52 0.56
C ARG A 88 17.77 12.99 0.18
N ILE A 89 17.15 13.32 -0.95
CA ILE A 89 17.07 14.68 -1.49
C ILE A 89 16.25 15.59 -0.56
N LEU A 90 15.14 15.07 -0.04
CA LEU A 90 14.27 15.81 0.88
C LEU A 90 14.77 15.81 2.32
N ASN A 91 15.81 15.01 2.65
CA ASN A 91 16.33 14.81 3.99
C ASN A 91 15.25 14.39 5.01
N VAL A 92 14.43 13.39 4.65
CA VAL A 92 13.34 12.86 5.48
C VAL A 92 13.49 11.35 5.71
N PRO A 93 12.87 10.78 6.76
CA PRO A 93 12.94 9.35 7.02
C PRO A 93 12.35 8.49 5.88
N LEU A 94 12.99 7.36 5.57
CA LEU A 94 12.51 6.39 4.56
C LEU A 94 11.06 5.95 4.82
N LEU A 95 10.72 5.71 6.10
CA LEU A 95 9.40 5.26 6.51
C LEU A 95 8.31 6.30 6.19
N LEU A 96 8.64 7.61 6.32
CA LEU A 96 7.73 8.68 5.93
C LEU A 96 7.47 8.64 4.42
N VAL A 97 8.53 8.55 3.60
CA VAL A 97 8.40 8.45 2.14
C VAL A 97 7.59 7.22 1.74
N PHE A 98 7.80 6.08 2.40
CA PHE A 98 7.04 4.87 2.16
C PHE A 98 5.53 5.09 2.39
N HIS A 99 5.13 5.60 3.56
CA HIS A 99 3.72 5.78 3.87
C HIS A 99 3.04 6.89 3.06
N VAL A 100 3.76 7.97 2.74
CA VAL A 100 3.25 8.99 1.82
C VAL A 100 3.02 8.38 0.45
N THR A 101 3.98 7.60 -0.06
CA THR A 101 3.83 6.93 -1.35
C THR A 101 2.65 5.97 -1.35
N ARG A 102 2.47 5.19 -0.28
CA ARG A 102 1.29 4.32 -0.09
C ARG A 102 -0.04 5.06 -0.14
N ILE A 103 -0.15 6.21 0.52
CA ILE A 103 -1.37 7.02 0.47
C ILE A 103 -1.59 7.56 -0.95
N LEU A 104 -0.53 8.05 -1.61
CA LEU A 104 -0.61 8.54 -2.99
C LEU A 104 -0.96 7.43 -3.99
N GLY A 105 -0.37 6.25 -3.84
CA GLY A 105 -0.68 5.06 -4.64
C GLY A 105 -2.14 4.64 -4.49
N ALA A 106 -2.65 4.63 -3.25
CA ALA A 106 -4.07 4.38 -2.98
C ALA A 106 -4.98 5.41 -3.65
N MET A 107 -4.63 6.71 -3.59
CA MET A 107 -5.39 7.77 -4.27
C MET A 107 -5.36 7.62 -5.80
N CYS A 108 -4.20 7.32 -6.39
CA CYS A 108 -4.03 7.08 -7.82
C CYS A 108 -4.84 5.85 -8.27
N MET A 109 -4.81 4.77 -7.49
CA MET A 109 -5.58 3.56 -7.75
C MET A 109 -7.09 3.84 -7.71
N LEU A 110 -7.58 4.59 -6.71
CA LEU A 110 -8.98 4.98 -6.63
C LEU A 110 -9.38 5.86 -7.82
N TRP A 111 -8.54 6.82 -8.21
CA TRP A 111 -8.79 7.63 -9.41
C TRP A 111 -8.87 6.74 -10.67
N ALA A 112 -7.96 5.79 -10.83
CA ALA A 112 -7.95 4.86 -11.95
C ALA A 112 -9.21 3.96 -11.97
N LEU A 113 -9.64 3.46 -10.81
CA LEU A 113 -10.88 2.67 -10.69
C LEU A 113 -12.12 3.48 -11.07
N ALA A 114 -12.21 4.73 -10.64
CA ALA A 114 -13.32 5.60 -11.01
C ALA A 114 -13.39 5.79 -12.53
N HIS A 115 -12.25 6.10 -13.15
CA HIS A 115 -12.17 6.27 -14.61
C HIS A 115 -12.48 4.96 -15.36
N PHE A 116 -11.94 3.83 -14.88
CA PHE A 116 -12.22 2.51 -15.45
C PHE A 116 -13.73 2.21 -15.47
N TYR A 117 -14.44 2.43 -14.35
CA TYR A 117 -15.88 2.18 -14.31
C TYR A 117 -16.71 3.18 -15.11
N GLU A 118 -16.24 4.43 -15.29
CA GLU A 118 -16.86 5.38 -16.22
C GLU A 118 -16.88 4.85 -17.65
N THR A 119 -15.81 4.17 -18.09
CA THR A 119 -15.73 3.57 -19.43
C THR A 119 -16.56 2.29 -19.58
N LEU A 120 -16.74 1.53 -18.50
CA LEU A 120 -17.40 0.21 -18.56
C LEU A 120 -18.92 0.29 -18.42
N PHE A 121 -19.42 1.16 -17.54
CA PHE A 121 -20.84 1.22 -17.22
C PHE A 121 -21.45 2.54 -17.67
N PRO A 122 -22.60 2.56 -18.35
CA PRO A 122 -23.29 3.82 -18.68
C PRO A 122 -24.10 4.37 -17.49
N SER A 123 -24.54 3.50 -16.57
CA SER A 123 -25.37 3.90 -15.42
C SER A 123 -24.50 4.40 -14.25
N PRO A 124 -24.74 5.63 -13.74
CA PRO A 124 -24.04 6.16 -12.57
C PRO A 124 -24.21 5.29 -11.31
N GLN A 125 -25.35 4.62 -11.16
CA GLN A 125 -25.61 3.73 -10.02
C GLN A 125 -24.68 2.50 -10.06
N ARG A 126 -24.50 1.91 -11.25
CA ARG A 126 -23.60 0.77 -11.44
C ARG A 126 -22.14 1.16 -11.23
N ARG A 127 -21.72 2.33 -11.72
CA ARG A 127 -20.37 2.87 -11.48
C ARG A 127 -20.07 3.04 -9.99
N LYS A 128 -20.98 3.70 -9.26
CA LYS A 128 -20.85 3.89 -7.81
C LYS A 128 -20.78 2.58 -7.06
N LEU A 129 -21.64 1.62 -7.40
CA LEU A 129 -21.64 0.31 -6.76
C LEU A 129 -20.34 -0.45 -7.03
N ALA A 130 -19.90 -0.52 -8.30
CA ALA A 130 -18.67 -1.20 -8.67
C ALA A 130 -17.44 -0.55 -8.01
N PHE A 131 -17.38 0.78 -7.99
CA PHE A 131 -16.34 1.53 -7.30
C PHE A 131 -16.31 1.22 -5.80
N ALA A 132 -17.46 1.26 -5.12
CA ALA A 132 -17.52 1.01 -3.68
C ALA A 132 -17.17 -0.44 -3.33
N ILE A 133 -17.63 -1.42 -4.12
CA ILE A 133 -17.27 -2.82 -3.93
C ILE A 133 -15.76 -2.99 -4.10
N SER A 134 -15.17 -2.51 -5.19
CA SER A 134 -13.73 -2.66 -5.42
C SER A 134 -12.89 -1.91 -4.38
N ALA A 135 -13.33 -0.74 -3.94
CA ALA A 135 -12.58 0.06 -2.97
C ALA A 135 -12.65 -0.52 -1.55
N LEU A 136 -13.78 -1.08 -1.11
CA LEU A 136 -14.02 -1.38 0.31
C LEU A 136 -14.35 -2.85 0.60
N ALA A 137 -14.96 -3.57 -0.33
CA ALA A 137 -15.66 -4.83 -0.06
C ALA A 137 -15.30 -5.97 -1.01
N SER A 138 -14.27 -5.79 -1.83
CA SER A 138 -13.76 -6.87 -2.68
C SER A 138 -13.00 -7.84 -1.79
N GLY A 139 -13.56 -9.02 -1.57
CA GLY A 139 -13.00 -10.01 -0.66
C GLY A 139 -14.14 -10.84 -0.06
N LEU A 140 -14.30 -12.06 -0.55
CA LEU A 140 -15.34 -12.99 -0.09
C LEU A 140 -14.75 -14.14 0.74
N GLY A 141 -13.48 -14.05 1.12
CA GLY A 141 -12.77 -15.06 1.91
C GLY A 141 -13.43 -15.34 3.24
N TRP A 142 -14.14 -14.37 3.81
CA TRP A 142 -14.90 -14.56 5.05
C TRP A 142 -15.97 -15.65 4.92
N LEU A 143 -16.52 -15.88 3.72
CA LEU A 143 -17.44 -17.00 3.45
C LEU A 143 -16.73 -18.36 3.52
N ALA A 144 -15.41 -18.39 3.34
CA ALA A 144 -14.60 -19.59 3.40
C ALA A 144 -14.20 -19.97 4.84
N ILE A 145 -14.26 -19.02 5.78
CA ILE A 145 -13.90 -19.23 7.20
C ILE A 145 -14.69 -20.37 7.85
N PRO A 146 -16.03 -20.47 7.72
CA PRO A 146 -16.80 -21.57 8.31
C PRO A 146 -16.39 -22.96 7.79
N PHE A 147 -15.75 -23.01 6.62
CA PHE A 147 -15.26 -24.24 6.00
C PHE A 147 -13.78 -24.52 6.30
N GLY A 148 -13.17 -23.77 7.22
CA GLY A 148 -11.76 -23.91 7.61
C GLY A 148 -10.76 -23.41 6.57
N ALA A 149 -11.21 -22.65 5.57
CA ALA A 149 -10.35 -22.15 4.50
C ALA A 149 -9.91 -20.70 4.79
N PHE A 150 -8.61 -20.46 4.58
CA PHE A 150 -8.00 -19.13 4.67
C PHE A 150 -7.70 -18.61 3.26
N ALA A 151 -8.62 -17.83 2.74
CA ALA A 151 -8.57 -17.35 1.36
C ALA A 151 -7.50 -16.26 1.16
N SER A 152 -7.08 -16.07 -0.09
CA SER A 152 -5.98 -15.17 -0.46
C SER A 152 -6.25 -13.71 -0.11
N ASP A 153 -7.51 -13.27 -0.06
CA ASP A 153 -7.92 -11.93 0.34
C ASP A 153 -7.72 -11.64 1.84
N PHE A 154 -7.18 -12.57 2.62
CA PHE A 154 -6.69 -12.28 3.98
C PHE A 154 -5.18 -12.09 4.10
N TRP A 155 -4.39 -12.51 3.11
CA TRP A 155 -2.93 -12.57 3.28
C TRP A 155 -2.11 -12.17 2.05
N VAL A 156 -2.65 -12.32 0.84
CA VAL A 156 -2.01 -11.84 -0.38
C VAL A 156 -2.39 -10.38 -0.56
N ALA A 157 -1.44 -9.51 -0.27
CA ALA A 157 -1.63 -8.07 -0.16
C ALA A 157 -2.13 -7.44 -1.48
N GLU A 158 -1.82 -8.06 -2.61
CA GLU A 158 -2.14 -7.63 -3.98
C GLU A 158 -3.52 -8.12 -4.46
N THR A 159 -4.24 -8.92 -3.67
CA THR A 159 -5.48 -9.56 -4.11
C THR A 159 -6.58 -8.57 -4.45
N TYR A 160 -6.67 -7.47 -3.70
CA TYR A 160 -7.72 -6.48 -3.91
C TYR A 160 -7.34 -5.08 -3.43
N PRO A 161 -8.00 -4.03 -3.96
CA PRO A 161 -7.58 -2.64 -3.79
C PRO A 161 -7.38 -2.20 -2.34
N PHE A 162 -8.30 -2.52 -1.43
CA PHE A 162 -8.16 -2.11 -0.03
C PHE A 162 -6.94 -2.72 0.63
N LEU A 163 -6.70 -4.04 0.48
CA LEU A 163 -5.55 -4.68 1.11
C LEU A 163 -4.23 -4.21 0.49
N SER A 164 -4.23 -3.94 -0.83
CA SER A 164 -3.08 -3.35 -1.51
C SER A 164 -2.78 -1.96 -0.97
N ALA A 165 -3.79 -1.10 -0.84
CA ALA A 165 -3.65 0.22 -0.23
C ALA A 165 -3.24 0.16 1.25
N TYR A 166 -3.64 -0.90 1.97
CA TYR A 166 -3.28 -1.09 3.38
C TYR A 166 -1.78 -1.40 3.57
N SER A 167 -1.13 -2.02 2.59
CA SER A 167 0.18 -2.65 2.75
C SER A 167 1.27 -2.12 1.80
N ASN A 168 0.92 -1.73 0.58
CA ASN A 168 1.86 -1.51 -0.52
C ASN A 168 1.84 -0.07 -1.05
N PRO A 169 3.01 0.52 -1.41
CA PRO A 169 3.10 1.83 -2.04
C PRO A 169 2.49 1.93 -3.44
#